data_AF-A0A562RMU7-F1
#
_entry.id   AF-A0A562RMU7-F1
#
_cell.length_a   1.000
_cell.length_b   1.000
_cell.length_c   1.000
_cell.angle_alpha   90.00
_cell.angle_beta   90.00
_cell.angle_gamma   90.00
#
_symmetry.space_group_name_H-M   'P 1'
#
loop_
_entity.id
_entity.type
_entity.pdbx_description
1 polymer ?
#
loop_
_entity_poly.entity_id
_entity_poly.type
_entity_poly.pdbx_seq_one_letter_code
_entity_poly.pdbx_strand_id
1 'polypeptide(L)'
;MKPIVPRPQSGAILLVVALLLATMAALAFSMNRATGADALSVQDEYEARAAGYLADAAVANARWASQVGGCTSASIPLTALGTGTFSAAVVKAPSKRLNITATGTVNGDTIRTRSVNESNVFDFSKTETKDLGGNVIDTWIDNGAGTVLQSYWQSKIYADSTDIALMSDRYYGLLYWATTDVKNDAQVLSANLILTQNGTGAVTRQVAVQRMMTPWDQKASWTSPTDKTYWTGTDWGNLAFDTVGVGSGSTYTWDVTGLVEGWHKGRLANYGMLLRLVTPNQSVSFYSRDAAAKNRPILRVTSAKAC
;
A
#
# COMPACT_ATOMS: atom_id res chain seq x y z
N MET A 1 -74.54 72.42 29.33
CA MET A 1 -73.09 72.12 29.27
C MET A 1 -72.92 70.61 29.34
N LYS A 2 -72.37 69.99 28.30
CA LYS A 2 -72.25 68.53 28.14
C LYS A 2 -70.81 68.13 28.55
N PRO A 3 -70.59 67.25 29.56
CA PRO A 3 -69.25 66.88 29.98
C PRO A 3 -68.66 65.84 29.03
N ILE A 4 -67.47 66.14 28.51
CA ILE A 4 -66.67 65.23 27.69
C ILE A 4 -65.80 64.41 28.67
N VAL A 5 -66.01 63.10 28.70
CA VAL A 5 -65.20 62.16 29.49
C VAL A 5 -63.97 61.76 28.66
N PRO A 6 -62.72 61.97 29.14
CA PRO A 6 -61.54 61.51 28.44
C PRO A 6 -61.40 59.99 28.59
N ARG A 7 -61.33 59.27 27.46
CA ARG A 7 -61.07 57.82 27.44
C ARG A 7 -59.58 57.55 27.75
N PRO A 8 -59.25 56.69 28.73
CA PRO A 8 -57.88 56.25 28.93
C PRO A 8 -57.54 55.15 27.92
N GLN A 9 -56.85 55.50 26.83
CA GLN A 9 -56.40 54.53 25.80
C GLN A 9 -54.87 54.30 25.77
N SER A 10 -54.10 54.91 26.67
CA SER A 10 -52.62 54.89 26.57
C SER A 10 -51.90 53.75 27.29
N GLY A 11 -52.61 52.94 28.10
CA GLY A 11 -51.97 51.87 28.91
C GLY A 11 -51.69 50.55 28.17
N ALA A 12 -52.52 50.20 27.18
CA ALA A 12 -52.43 48.91 26.50
C ALA A 12 -51.22 48.82 25.53
N ILE A 13 -50.86 49.93 24.88
CA ILE A 13 -49.75 49.97 23.91
C ILE A 13 -48.40 49.79 24.63
N LEU A 14 -48.24 50.41 25.81
CA LEU A 14 -47.02 50.34 26.61
C LEU A 14 -46.75 48.91 27.11
N LEU A 15 -47.82 48.18 27.49
CA LEU A 15 -47.73 46.79 27.90
C LEU A 15 -47.26 45.88 26.75
N VAL A 16 -47.81 46.07 25.54
CA VAL A 16 -47.43 45.27 24.36
C VAL A 16 -45.96 45.51 23.98
N VAL A 17 -45.50 46.76 24.02
CA VAL A 17 -44.09 47.09 23.74
C VAL A 17 -43.15 46.52 24.80
N ALA A 18 -43.50 46.63 26.08
CA ALA A 18 -42.69 46.05 27.16
C ALA A 18 -42.60 44.52 27.07
N LEU A 19 -43.71 43.86 26.73
CA LEU A 19 -43.74 42.42 26.51
C LEU A 19 -42.86 42.03 25.31
N LEU A 20 -42.94 42.76 24.20
CA LEU A 20 -42.10 42.54 23.03
C LEU A 20 -40.61 42.67 23.37
N LEU A 21 -40.23 43.75 24.06
CA LEU A 21 -38.84 43.96 24.49
C LEU A 21 -38.35 42.85 25.44
N ALA A 22 -39.19 42.41 26.39
CA ALA A 22 -38.85 41.30 27.27
C ALA A 22 -38.67 39.98 26.52
N THR A 23 -39.52 39.69 25.53
CA THR A 23 -39.38 38.49 24.69
C THR A 23 -38.13 38.55 23.81
N MET A 24 -37.82 39.70 23.21
CA MET A 24 -36.60 39.89 22.42
C MET A 24 -35.35 39.74 23.29
N ALA A 25 -35.35 40.30 24.50
CA ALA A 25 -34.24 40.13 25.45
C ALA A 25 -34.06 38.67 25.88
N ALA A 26 -35.16 37.95 26.17
CA ALA A 26 -35.12 36.54 26.54
C ALA A 26 -34.60 35.66 25.38
N LEU A 27 -35.04 35.93 24.14
CA LEU A 27 -34.57 35.23 22.95
C LEU A 27 -33.08 35.49 22.72
N ALA A 28 -32.64 36.75 22.77
CA ALA A 28 -31.23 37.11 22.62
C ALA A 28 -30.35 36.42 23.68
N PHE A 29 -30.80 36.39 24.93
CA PHE A 29 -30.08 35.69 26.00
C PHE A 29 -30.03 34.18 25.76
N SER A 30 -31.14 33.54 25.35
CA SER A 30 -31.16 32.12 25.05
C SER A 30 -30.25 31.76 23.86
N MET A 31 -30.21 32.60 22.82
CA MET A 31 -29.36 32.39 21.65
C MET A 31 -27.89 32.52 22.03
N ASN A 32 -27.50 33.55 22.80
CA ASN A 32 -26.11 33.70 23.25
C ASN A 32 -25.65 32.52 24.11
N ARG A 33 -26.52 32.00 24.99
CA ARG A 33 -26.22 30.83 25.80
C ARG A 33 -26.12 29.55 24.97
N ALA A 34 -27.03 29.34 24.01
CA ALA A 34 -27.00 28.20 23.11
C ALA A 34 -25.72 28.19 22.26
N THR A 35 -25.39 29.31 21.61
CA THR A 35 -24.16 29.44 20.82
C THR A 35 -22.90 29.21 21.67
N GLY A 36 -22.89 29.68 22.93
CA GLY A 36 -21.78 29.41 23.85
C GLY A 36 -21.65 27.94 24.21
N ALA A 37 -22.76 27.24 24.44
CA ALA A 37 -22.76 25.80 24.72
C ALA A 37 -22.31 24.99 23.49
N ASP A 38 -22.76 25.36 22.29
CA ASP A 38 -22.35 24.71 21.04
C ASP A 38 -20.86 24.90 20.76
N ALA A 39 -20.32 26.10 20.99
CA ALA A 39 -18.90 26.38 20.82
C ALA A 39 -18.02 25.52 21.75
N LEU A 40 -18.41 25.36 23.03
CA LEU A 40 -17.72 24.49 23.97
C LEU A 40 -17.83 23.02 23.58
N SER A 41 -19.01 22.56 23.16
CA SER A 41 -19.20 21.18 22.70
C SER A 41 -18.32 20.85 21.49
N VAL A 42 -18.19 21.80 20.55
CA VAL A 42 -17.34 21.64 19.37
C VAL A 42 -15.86 21.60 19.78
N GLN A 43 -15.44 22.47 20.71
CA GLN A 43 -14.08 22.45 21.24
C GLN A 43 -13.76 21.11 21.92
N ASP A 44 -14.63 20.63 22.79
CA ASP A 44 -14.46 19.34 23.48
C ASP A 44 -14.34 18.17 22.48
N GLU A 45 -15.12 18.20 21.39
CA GLU A 45 -15.03 17.20 20.34
C GLU A 45 -13.70 17.27 19.58
N TYR A 46 -13.22 18.48 19.27
CA TYR A 46 -11.91 18.66 18.64
C TYR A 46 -10.78 18.16 19.55
N GLU A 47 -10.79 18.50 20.83
CA GLU A 47 -9.79 18.05 21.81
C GLU A 47 -9.83 16.53 21.98
N ALA A 48 -11.03 15.94 22.05
CA ALA A 48 -11.20 14.49 22.15
C ALA A 48 -10.64 13.76 20.91
N ARG A 49 -10.88 14.28 19.70
CA ARG A 49 -10.30 13.71 18.47
C ARG A 49 -8.78 13.86 18.44
N ALA A 50 -8.27 15.03 18.84
CA ALA A 50 -6.84 15.28 18.95
C ALA A 50 -6.16 14.31 19.93
N ALA A 51 -6.74 14.08 21.11
CA ALA A 51 -6.26 13.08 22.07
C ALA A 51 -6.30 11.66 21.49
N GLY A 52 -7.32 11.33 20.69
CA GLY A 52 -7.40 10.07 19.95
C GLY A 52 -6.26 9.88 18.95
N TYR A 53 -5.95 10.91 18.15
CA TYR A 53 -4.80 10.87 17.22
C TYR A 53 -3.46 10.75 17.95
N LEU A 54 -3.31 11.38 19.12
CA LEU A 54 -2.12 11.21 19.97
C LEU A 54 -1.98 9.77 20.49
N ALA A 55 -3.08 9.14 20.90
CA ALA A 55 -3.08 7.73 21.28
C ALA A 55 -2.71 6.81 20.08
N ASP A 56 -3.20 7.11 18.88
CA ASP A 56 -2.84 6.38 17.66
C ASP A 56 -1.36 6.51 17.31
N ALA A 57 -0.82 7.72 17.42
CA ALA A 57 0.61 7.99 17.24
C ALA A 57 1.46 7.23 18.26
N ALA A 58 1.02 7.15 19.51
CA ALA A 58 1.69 6.38 20.55
C ALA A 58 1.71 4.87 20.27
N VAL A 59 0.62 4.30 19.75
CA VAL A 59 0.59 2.90 19.28
C VAL A 59 1.60 2.70 18.14
N ALA A 60 1.63 3.60 17.16
CA ALA A 60 2.54 3.52 16.03
C ALA A 60 4.01 3.63 16.47
N ASN A 61 4.32 4.55 17.38
CA ASN A 61 5.65 4.73 17.95
C ASN A 61 6.08 3.50 18.75
N ALA A 62 5.21 2.98 19.63
CA ALA A 62 5.47 1.75 20.38
C ALA A 62 5.78 0.56 19.44
N ARG A 63 4.98 0.36 18.39
CA ARG A 63 5.25 -0.68 17.38
C ARG A 63 6.61 -0.46 16.71
N TRP A 64 6.88 0.73 16.21
CA TRP A 64 8.13 1.02 15.52
C TRP A 64 9.35 0.83 16.44
N ALA A 65 9.31 1.38 17.66
CA ALA A 65 10.36 1.24 18.66
C ALA A 65 10.63 -0.24 19.00
N SER A 66 9.57 -1.05 19.14
CA SER A 66 9.69 -2.49 19.30
C SER A 66 10.31 -3.18 18.08
N GLN A 67 9.94 -2.78 16.85
CA GLN A 67 10.47 -3.38 15.61
C GLN A 67 11.97 -3.08 15.43
N VAL A 68 12.38 -1.83 15.60
CA VAL A 68 13.79 -1.42 15.44
C VAL A 68 14.66 -1.86 16.62
N GLY A 69 14.08 -1.97 17.81
CA GLY A 69 14.77 -2.43 19.03
C GLY A 69 14.96 -3.94 19.11
N GLY A 70 14.56 -4.72 18.10
CA GLY A 70 14.70 -6.17 18.12
C GLY A 70 13.64 -6.89 18.96
N CYS A 71 12.37 -6.53 18.75
CA CYS A 71 11.20 -7.11 19.43
C CYS A 71 11.13 -6.82 20.93
N THR A 72 11.58 -5.65 21.37
CA THR A 72 11.50 -5.24 22.79
C THR A 72 10.06 -4.88 23.17
N SER A 73 9.72 -5.07 24.44
CA SER A 73 8.47 -4.60 25.05
C SER A 73 8.69 -3.31 25.85
N ALA A 74 9.59 -2.45 25.39
CA ALA A 74 9.87 -1.19 26.07
C ALA A 74 8.64 -0.28 25.94
N SER A 75 8.20 0.27 27.07
CA SER A 75 7.12 1.26 27.07
C SER A 75 7.62 2.60 26.54
N ILE A 76 6.76 3.35 25.87
CA ILE A 76 7.04 4.70 25.42
C ILE A 76 6.76 5.65 26.59
N PRO A 77 7.77 6.37 27.10
CA PRO A 77 7.58 7.33 28.17
C PRO A 77 6.70 8.50 27.68
N LEU A 78 6.19 9.30 28.64
CA LEU A 78 5.42 10.49 28.31
C LEU A 78 6.21 11.41 27.39
N THR A 79 5.69 11.61 26.18
CA THR A 79 6.35 12.35 25.10
C THR A 79 5.43 13.47 24.63
N ALA A 80 5.95 14.69 24.47
CA ALA A 80 5.19 15.83 23.98
C ALA A 80 5.07 15.80 22.44
N LEU A 81 3.90 16.17 21.91
CA LEU A 81 3.66 16.37 20.48
C LEU A 81 2.63 17.48 20.27
N GLY A 82 3.11 18.64 19.79
CA GLY A 82 2.28 19.83 19.68
C GLY A 82 1.82 20.32 21.06
N THR A 83 0.52 20.53 21.22
CA THR A 83 -0.12 20.98 22.47
C THR A 83 -0.50 19.85 23.42
N GLY A 84 -0.24 18.60 23.04
CA GLY A 84 -0.57 17.42 23.83
C GLY A 84 0.64 16.56 24.17
N THR A 85 0.37 15.48 24.90
CA THR A 85 1.35 14.46 25.25
C THR A 85 0.78 13.08 24.96
N PHE A 86 1.66 12.11 24.76
CA PHE A 86 1.26 10.72 24.60
C PHE A 86 2.24 9.76 25.29
N SER A 87 1.76 8.58 25.66
CA SER A 87 2.57 7.48 26.21
C SER A 87 2.00 6.14 25.78
N ALA A 88 2.78 5.07 25.89
CA ALA A 88 2.31 3.72 25.62
C ALA A 88 2.95 2.67 26.52
N ALA A 89 2.14 1.85 27.16
CA ALA A 89 2.57 0.63 27.82
C ALA A 89 2.59 -0.53 26.83
N VAL A 90 3.69 -1.28 26.80
CA VAL A 90 3.89 -2.42 25.90
C VAL A 90 4.13 -3.68 26.72
N VAL A 91 3.31 -4.71 26.50
CA VAL A 91 3.42 -5.99 27.20
C VAL A 91 3.49 -7.11 26.18
N LYS A 92 4.38 -8.07 26.38
CA LYS A 92 4.47 -9.26 25.54
C LYS A 92 3.36 -10.24 25.90
N ALA A 93 2.53 -10.62 24.93
CA ALA A 93 1.50 -11.61 25.07
C ALA A 93 2.09 -13.03 25.08
N PRO A 94 1.37 -14.05 25.60
CA PRO A 94 1.80 -15.46 25.52
C PRO A 94 2.04 -15.94 24.08
N SER A 95 1.32 -15.38 23.10
CA SER A 95 1.49 -15.61 21.66
C SER A 95 2.77 -14.99 21.07
N LYS A 96 3.63 -14.40 21.91
CA LYS A 96 4.85 -13.63 21.56
C LYS A 96 4.60 -12.30 20.83
N ARG A 97 3.36 -12.03 20.45
CA ARG A 97 2.86 -10.74 19.96
C ARG A 97 2.84 -9.67 21.06
N LEU A 98 2.60 -8.41 20.70
CA LEU A 98 2.55 -7.32 21.67
C LEU A 98 1.12 -6.84 21.94
N ASN A 99 0.82 -6.63 23.22
CA ASN A 99 -0.33 -5.85 23.67
C ASN A 99 0.15 -4.44 23.98
N ILE A 100 -0.44 -3.45 23.31
CA ILE A 100 -0.05 -2.04 23.41
C ILE A 100 -1.25 -1.27 23.94
N THR A 101 -1.08 -0.58 25.07
CA THR A 101 -2.07 0.35 25.60
C THR A 101 -1.47 1.75 25.58
N ALA A 102 -2.03 2.60 24.73
CA ALA A 102 -1.56 3.94 24.47
C ALA A 102 -2.53 4.98 25.00
N THR A 103 -2.00 6.07 25.53
CA THR A 103 -2.80 7.19 26.05
C THR A 103 -2.33 8.48 25.41
N GLY A 104 -3.27 9.27 24.88
CA GLY A 104 -3.06 10.63 24.41
C GLY A 104 -3.78 11.61 25.33
N THR A 105 -3.13 12.73 25.64
CA THR A 105 -3.67 13.79 26.51
C THR A 105 -3.51 15.14 25.81
N VAL A 106 -4.57 15.93 25.75
CA VAL A 106 -4.55 17.31 25.23
C VAL A 106 -4.88 18.28 26.36
N ASN A 107 -4.12 19.38 26.45
CA ASN A 107 -4.30 20.43 27.47
C ASN A 107 -4.25 19.94 28.94
N GLY A 108 -3.75 18.73 29.20
CA GLY A 108 -3.63 18.14 30.53
C GLY A 108 -4.86 17.36 31.02
N ASP A 109 -6.03 17.61 30.45
CA ASP A 109 -7.30 17.13 30.99
C ASP A 109 -8.08 16.19 30.05
N THR A 110 -7.97 16.41 28.73
CA THR A 110 -8.69 15.59 27.74
C THR A 110 -7.88 14.34 27.40
N ILE A 111 -8.31 13.18 27.91
CA ILE A 111 -7.60 11.90 27.79
C ILE A 111 -8.34 10.93 26.89
N ARG A 112 -7.61 10.27 25.98
CA ARG A 112 -8.08 9.11 25.23
C ARG A 112 -7.08 7.97 25.34
N THR A 113 -7.61 6.77 25.55
CA THR A 113 -6.82 5.54 25.60
C THR A 113 -7.21 4.63 24.44
N ARG A 114 -6.21 4.02 23.81
CA ARG A 114 -6.37 3.01 22.77
C ARG A 114 -5.57 1.77 23.14
N SER A 115 -6.21 0.62 23.10
CA SER A 115 -5.56 -0.68 23.29
C SER A 115 -5.57 -1.47 21.98
N VAL A 116 -4.41 -2.04 21.65
CA VAL A 116 -4.22 -2.96 20.54
C VAL A 116 -3.68 -4.25 21.12
N ASN A 117 -4.48 -5.31 21.06
CA ASN A 117 -4.08 -6.63 21.50
C ASN A 117 -3.50 -7.44 20.35
N GLU A 118 -2.54 -8.32 20.66
CA GLU A 118 -1.92 -9.23 19.71
C GLU A 118 -1.40 -8.55 18.43
N SER A 119 -0.72 -7.41 18.59
CA SER A 119 -0.08 -6.73 17.48
C SER A 119 1.07 -7.58 16.92
N ASN A 120 1.04 -7.83 15.61
CA ASN A 120 2.21 -8.36 14.90
C ASN A 120 3.31 -7.30 14.87
N VAL A 121 4.52 -7.72 15.23
CA VAL A 121 5.74 -6.92 15.25
C VAL A 121 6.81 -7.77 14.58
N PHE A 122 7.71 -7.13 13.84
CA PHE A 122 8.77 -7.80 13.08
C PHE A 122 10.11 -7.25 13.53
N ASP A 123 11.12 -8.11 13.62
CA ASP A 123 12.46 -7.72 14.03
C ASP A 123 13.20 -7.06 12.86
N PHE A 124 13.23 -5.73 12.81
CA PHE A 124 13.96 -5.00 11.77
C PHE A 124 15.47 -4.94 12.04
N SER A 125 15.93 -5.34 13.23
CA SER A 125 17.36 -5.50 13.52
C SER A 125 17.92 -6.80 12.92
N LYS A 126 17.04 -7.77 12.62
CA LYS A 126 17.39 -9.08 12.05
C LYS A 126 16.65 -9.33 10.75
N THR A 127 17.21 -8.79 9.67
CA THR A 127 16.71 -9.05 8.32
C THR A 127 17.46 -10.20 7.65
N GLU A 128 16.75 -11.00 6.88
CA GLU A 128 17.31 -12.05 6.02
C GLU A 128 17.15 -11.61 4.56
N THR A 129 18.25 -11.63 3.79
CA THR A 129 18.23 -11.40 2.33
C THR A 129 18.52 -12.70 1.63
N LYS A 130 17.65 -13.10 0.71
CA LYS A 130 17.75 -14.37 0.00
C LYS A 130 17.33 -14.22 -1.47
N ASP A 131 18.10 -14.85 -2.35
CA ASP A 131 17.72 -15.04 -3.75
C ASP A 131 16.77 -16.24 -3.81
N LEU A 132 15.56 -16.04 -4.33
CA LEU A 132 14.56 -17.11 -4.41
C LEU A 132 15.02 -18.17 -5.42
N GLY A 133 15.17 -19.39 -4.93
CA GLY A 133 15.74 -20.52 -5.67
C GLY A 133 14.78 -21.68 -5.90
N GLY A 134 13.53 -21.58 -5.41
CA GLY A 134 12.47 -22.58 -5.59
C GLY A 134 12.10 -22.87 -7.06
N ASN A 135 10.85 -23.27 -7.31
CA ASN A 135 10.40 -23.42 -8.69
C ASN A 135 10.43 -22.06 -9.40
N VAL A 136 11.32 -21.90 -10.38
CA VAL A 136 11.41 -20.69 -11.20
C VAL A 136 11.23 -21.09 -12.65
N ILE A 137 10.38 -20.35 -13.35
CA ILE A 137 10.09 -20.62 -14.75
C ILE A 137 10.26 -19.31 -15.49
N ASP A 138 10.91 -19.36 -16.64
CA ASP A 138 10.87 -18.27 -17.60
C ASP A 138 10.60 -18.77 -19.02
N THR A 139 10.06 -17.86 -19.81
CA THR A 139 9.86 -18.02 -21.25
C THR A 139 9.56 -16.65 -21.85
N TRP A 140 9.32 -16.58 -23.15
CA TRP A 140 8.75 -15.40 -23.79
C TRP A 140 7.75 -15.82 -24.86
N ILE A 141 6.72 -14.99 -25.06
CA ILE A 141 5.60 -15.24 -25.96
C ILE A 141 5.68 -14.31 -27.18
N ASP A 142 5.31 -14.81 -28.36
CA ASP A 142 5.36 -14.09 -29.64
C ASP A 142 3.97 -13.91 -30.25
N ASN A 143 3.57 -12.66 -30.50
CA ASN A 143 2.33 -12.27 -31.18
C ASN A 143 2.27 -12.71 -32.66
N GLY A 144 3.39 -13.07 -33.29
CA GLY A 144 3.42 -13.64 -34.65
C GLY A 144 2.88 -12.73 -35.76
N ALA A 145 2.45 -11.50 -35.44
CA ALA A 145 1.91 -10.54 -36.38
C ALA A 145 3.01 -10.02 -37.32
N GLY A 146 3.31 -10.74 -38.39
CA GLY A 146 4.23 -10.24 -39.42
C GLY A 146 4.83 -11.25 -40.41
N THR A 147 4.64 -12.56 -40.27
CA THR A 147 5.10 -13.52 -41.29
C THR A 147 3.90 -14.16 -42.00
N VAL A 148 3.87 -14.03 -43.32
CA VAL A 148 2.79 -14.50 -44.23
C VAL A 148 2.70 -16.04 -44.31
N LEU A 149 3.40 -16.77 -43.43
CA LEU A 149 3.21 -18.21 -43.21
C LEU A 149 2.42 -18.42 -41.92
N GLN A 150 1.24 -17.81 -41.92
CA GLN A 150 0.23 -17.87 -40.88
C GLN A 150 -0.67 -19.08 -41.15
N SER A 151 -0.17 -20.30 -40.91
CA SER A 151 -1.04 -21.48 -40.97
C SER A 151 -0.56 -22.58 -40.02
N TYR A 152 -1.29 -22.66 -38.91
CA TYR A 152 -1.58 -23.83 -38.08
C TYR A 152 -0.92 -24.03 -36.70
N TRP A 153 0.35 -23.69 -36.40
CA TRP A 153 0.94 -24.05 -35.08
C TRP A 153 2.14 -23.22 -34.58
N GLN A 154 2.18 -21.88 -34.71
CA GLN A 154 3.39 -21.13 -34.31
C GLN A 154 3.13 -19.85 -33.50
N SER A 155 2.62 -20.04 -32.28
CA SER A 155 3.23 -19.39 -31.11
C SER A 155 4.42 -20.25 -30.71
N LYS A 156 5.62 -19.94 -31.22
CA LYS A 156 6.79 -20.78 -30.91
C LYS A 156 7.08 -20.67 -29.42
N ILE A 157 7.15 -21.81 -28.74
CA ILE A 157 7.51 -21.93 -27.33
C ILE A 157 9.04 -21.93 -27.26
N TYR A 158 9.62 -21.07 -26.42
CA TYR A 158 11.07 -20.88 -26.31
C TYR A 158 11.61 -21.29 -24.92
N ALA A 159 11.00 -22.30 -24.30
CA ALA A 159 11.26 -22.75 -22.94
C ALA A 159 12.72 -23.17 -22.62
N ASP A 160 13.56 -23.39 -23.64
CA ASP A 160 14.99 -23.75 -23.50
C ASP A 160 15.93 -22.68 -24.12
N SER A 161 15.40 -21.49 -24.41
CA SER A 161 16.22 -20.39 -24.93
C SER A 161 17.08 -19.83 -23.81
N THR A 162 18.34 -19.52 -24.07
CA THR A 162 19.22 -18.78 -23.14
C THR A 162 18.83 -17.30 -22.98
N ASP A 163 17.74 -16.89 -23.62
CA ASP A 163 17.32 -15.51 -23.80
C ASP A 163 15.82 -15.30 -23.58
N ILE A 164 15.50 -14.17 -22.95
CA ILE A 164 14.16 -13.60 -22.85
C ILE A 164 14.13 -12.40 -23.78
N ALA A 165 13.56 -12.60 -24.97
CA ALA A 165 13.44 -11.56 -25.97
C ALA A 165 12.21 -10.69 -25.71
N LEU A 166 12.40 -9.37 -25.72
CA LEU A 166 11.33 -8.37 -25.66
C LEU A 166 11.33 -7.55 -26.95
N MET A 167 10.14 -7.32 -27.49
CA MET A 167 9.90 -6.42 -28.62
C MET A 167 8.53 -5.80 -28.42
N SER A 168 8.44 -4.47 -28.58
CA SER A 168 7.15 -3.80 -28.37
C SER A 168 6.06 -4.42 -29.21
N ASP A 169 4.92 -4.69 -28.56
CA ASP A 169 3.69 -5.24 -29.16
C ASP A 169 3.86 -6.61 -29.85
N ARG A 170 5.00 -7.27 -29.64
CA ARG A 170 5.33 -8.55 -30.27
C ARG A 170 5.86 -9.60 -29.31
N TYR A 171 6.92 -9.31 -28.55
CA TYR A 171 7.50 -10.28 -27.62
C TYR A 171 7.39 -9.80 -26.17
N TYR A 172 6.77 -10.62 -25.33
CA TYR A 172 6.70 -10.40 -23.89
C TYR A 172 7.41 -11.51 -23.12
N GLY A 173 8.21 -11.14 -22.13
CA GLY A 173 8.87 -12.07 -21.24
C GLY A 173 7.92 -12.49 -20.12
N LEU A 174 7.89 -13.77 -19.78
CA LEU A 174 7.16 -14.30 -18.65
C LEU A 174 8.16 -14.86 -17.65
N LEU A 175 8.00 -14.46 -16.39
CA LEU A 175 8.86 -14.90 -15.30
C LEU A 175 8.03 -15.34 -14.11
N TYR A 176 8.37 -16.45 -13.49
CA TYR A 176 7.69 -16.96 -12.31
C TYR A 176 8.71 -17.38 -11.27
N TRP A 177 8.46 -17.03 -10.00
CA TRP A 177 9.19 -17.54 -8.84
C TRP A 177 8.19 -18.04 -7.80
N ALA A 178 8.42 -19.26 -7.30
CA ALA A 178 7.78 -19.71 -6.08
C ALA A 178 8.29 -18.89 -4.88
N THR A 179 7.38 -18.48 -3.99
CA THR A 179 7.70 -17.73 -2.77
C THR A 179 7.95 -18.62 -1.55
N THR A 180 8.14 -19.93 -1.76
CA THR A 180 8.33 -20.94 -0.70
C THR A 180 9.59 -20.72 0.13
N ASP A 181 10.55 -19.97 -0.41
CA ASP A 181 11.79 -19.62 0.26
C ASP A 181 11.63 -18.51 1.31
N VAL A 182 10.51 -17.77 1.29
CA VAL A 182 10.16 -16.75 2.28
C VAL A 182 9.35 -17.42 3.39
N LYS A 183 9.83 -17.35 4.63
CA LYS A 183 9.16 -17.98 5.79
C LYS A 183 7.76 -17.39 5.99
N ASN A 184 6.79 -18.24 6.30
CA ASN A 184 5.38 -17.84 6.47
C ASN A 184 5.14 -16.79 7.58
N ASP A 185 6.06 -16.67 8.54
CA ASP A 185 6.02 -15.69 9.63
C ASP A 185 6.84 -14.42 9.33
N ALA A 186 7.36 -14.26 8.11
CA ALA A 186 8.18 -13.12 7.74
C ALA A 186 7.35 -11.97 7.13
N GLN A 187 7.85 -10.74 7.32
CA GLN A 187 7.40 -9.57 6.59
C GLN A 187 8.41 -9.28 5.48
N VAL A 188 7.93 -9.23 4.24
CA VAL A 188 8.73 -8.76 3.10
C VAL A 188 8.99 -7.26 3.27
N LEU A 189 10.26 -6.85 3.25
CA LEU A 189 10.70 -5.46 3.35
C LEU A 189 11.09 -4.90 1.99
N SER A 190 11.75 -5.71 1.17
CA SER A 190 12.05 -5.38 -0.22
C SER A 190 12.06 -6.64 -1.08
N ALA A 191 11.73 -6.48 -2.36
CA ALA A 191 11.91 -7.52 -3.36
C ALA A 191 12.36 -6.89 -4.69
N ASN A 192 13.49 -7.36 -5.20
CA ASN A 192 14.16 -6.81 -6.36
C ASN A 192 14.29 -7.90 -7.43
N LEU A 193 13.66 -7.69 -8.59
CA LEU A 193 13.90 -8.49 -9.78
C LEU A 193 15.15 -7.96 -10.47
N ILE A 194 16.14 -8.81 -10.68
CA ILE A 194 17.44 -8.44 -11.22
C ILE A 194 17.66 -9.24 -12.51
N LEU A 195 17.81 -8.54 -13.63
CA LEU A 195 18.04 -9.14 -14.95
C LEU A 195 19.31 -8.60 -15.58
N THR A 196 20.07 -9.47 -16.24
CA THR A 196 21.24 -9.09 -17.01
C THR A 196 20.88 -9.05 -18.49
N GLN A 197 21.13 -7.91 -19.14
CA GLN A 197 20.86 -7.75 -20.57
C GLN A 197 21.79 -8.64 -21.39
N ASN A 198 21.23 -9.38 -22.36
CA ASN A 198 22.03 -10.06 -23.38
C ASN A 198 22.11 -9.18 -24.62
N GLY A 199 23.28 -8.58 -24.83
CA GLY A 199 23.57 -7.70 -25.96
C GLY A 199 23.89 -6.26 -25.55
N THR A 200 24.14 -5.43 -26.55
CA THR A 200 24.53 -4.03 -26.38
C THR A 200 23.60 -3.11 -27.15
N GLY A 201 23.31 -1.93 -26.60
CA GLY A 201 22.58 -0.90 -27.31
C GLY A 201 22.71 0.44 -26.60
N ALA A 202 23.03 1.50 -27.36
CA ALA A 202 23.19 2.84 -26.81
C ALA A 202 21.86 3.53 -26.45
N VAL A 203 20.74 3.00 -26.96
CA VAL A 203 19.40 3.56 -26.74
C VAL A 203 18.83 3.01 -25.43
N THR A 204 18.40 3.91 -24.55
CA THR A 204 17.63 3.54 -23.35
C THR A 204 16.21 3.12 -23.73
N ARG A 205 15.77 1.97 -23.21
CA ARG A 205 14.48 1.34 -23.50
C ARG A 205 13.72 1.15 -22.21
N GLN A 206 12.48 1.61 -22.16
CA GLN A 206 11.67 1.48 -20.95
C GLN A 206 11.05 0.09 -20.88
N VAL A 207 11.45 -0.69 -19.88
CA VAL A 207 10.96 -2.06 -19.64
C VAL A 207 10.13 -2.05 -18.36
N ALA A 208 8.86 -2.43 -18.49
CA ALA A 208 7.91 -2.50 -17.39
C ALA A 208 7.74 -3.93 -16.89
N VAL A 209 7.56 -4.08 -15.58
CA VAL A 209 7.15 -5.33 -14.92
C VAL A 209 5.68 -5.22 -14.52
N GLN A 210 4.87 -6.15 -15.00
CA GLN A 210 3.45 -6.27 -14.69
C GLN A 210 3.17 -7.62 -14.02
N ARG A 211 2.07 -7.70 -13.28
CA ARG A 211 1.62 -8.96 -12.68
C ARG A 211 0.81 -9.77 -13.69
N MET A 212 1.04 -11.07 -13.72
CA MET A 212 0.15 -12.02 -14.41
C MET A 212 -1.11 -12.30 -13.58
N MET A 213 -2.26 -12.35 -14.24
CA MET A 213 -3.58 -12.60 -13.63
C MET A 213 -4.10 -14.02 -13.86
N THR A 214 -3.50 -14.74 -14.82
CA THR A 214 -3.84 -16.13 -15.17
C THR A 214 -2.62 -17.03 -14.96
N PRO A 215 -2.77 -18.24 -14.39
CA PRO A 215 -1.69 -19.20 -14.29
C PRO A 215 -1.19 -19.60 -15.68
N TRP A 216 0.12 -19.84 -15.81
CA TRP A 216 0.75 -20.24 -17.06
C TRP A 216 1.89 -21.24 -16.77
N ASP A 217 2.37 -21.91 -17.81
CA ASP A 217 3.50 -22.85 -17.73
C ASP A 217 4.53 -22.59 -18.84
N GLN A 218 5.59 -23.39 -18.89
CA GLN A 218 6.66 -23.23 -19.91
C GLN A 218 6.15 -23.28 -21.36
N LYS A 219 4.96 -23.82 -21.62
CA LYS A 219 4.33 -23.88 -22.94
C LYS A 219 3.46 -22.66 -23.25
N ALA A 220 3.49 -21.63 -22.41
CA ALA A 220 2.78 -20.39 -22.65
C ALA A 220 3.13 -19.80 -24.02
N SER A 221 2.12 -19.18 -24.61
CA SER A 221 2.03 -18.75 -25.99
C SER A 221 1.27 -17.43 -26.03
N TRP A 222 1.34 -16.69 -27.13
CA TRP A 222 0.59 -15.43 -27.22
C TRP A 222 -0.93 -15.60 -27.11
N THR A 223 -1.45 -16.77 -27.48
CA THR A 223 -2.90 -17.05 -27.45
C THR A 223 -3.30 -17.97 -26.29
N SER A 224 -2.34 -18.59 -25.60
CA SER A 224 -2.56 -19.70 -24.68
C SER A 224 -1.64 -19.62 -23.45
N PRO A 225 -2.12 -19.50 -22.20
CA PRO A 225 -1.27 -19.62 -21.00
C PRO A 225 -0.67 -21.01 -20.79
N THR A 226 -1.38 -22.03 -21.29
CA THR A 226 -1.03 -23.45 -21.18
C THR A 226 -1.38 -24.14 -22.50
N ASP A 227 -1.07 -25.43 -22.65
CA ASP A 227 -1.40 -26.19 -23.86
C ASP A 227 -2.90 -26.47 -24.09
N LYS A 228 -3.78 -26.13 -23.13
CA LYS A 228 -5.20 -26.54 -23.13
C LYS A 228 -6.21 -25.40 -22.97
N THR A 229 -5.76 -24.18 -22.75
CA THR A 229 -6.62 -23.05 -22.40
C THR A 229 -6.20 -21.80 -23.14
N TYR A 230 -7.15 -20.98 -23.59
CA TYR A 230 -6.86 -19.66 -24.19
C TYR A 230 -6.80 -18.56 -23.12
N TRP A 231 -6.09 -17.46 -23.42
CA TRP A 231 -6.17 -16.26 -22.57
C TRP A 231 -7.59 -15.68 -22.57
N THR A 232 -8.00 -15.09 -21.46
CA THR A 232 -9.30 -14.39 -21.30
C THR A 232 -9.13 -12.87 -21.42
N GLY A 233 -8.71 -12.40 -22.60
CA GLY A 233 -8.44 -10.98 -22.83
C GLY A 233 -7.03 -10.58 -22.40
N THR A 234 -6.87 -9.43 -21.72
CA THR A 234 -5.58 -9.00 -21.17
C THR A 234 -5.36 -9.66 -19.81
N ASP A 235 -4.68 -10.80 -19.80
CA ASP A 235 -4.45 -11.62 -18.61
C ASP A 235 -3.25 -11.16 -17.76
N TRP A 236 -2.92 -9.87 -17.86
CA TRP A 236 -1.93 -9.18 -17.03
C TRP A 236 -2.50 -7.85 -16.51
N GLY A 237 -1.99 -7.40 -15.38
CA GLY A 237 -2.44 -6.17 -14.74
C GLY A 237 -2.14 -4.93 -15.58
N ASN A 238 -3.07 -3.98 -15.61
CA ASN A 238 -2.92 -2.73 -16.36
C ASN A 238 -1.79 -1.84 -15.82
N LEU A 239 -1.53 -1.89 -14.52
CA LEU A 239 -0.50 -1.09 -13.87
C LEU A 239 0.82 -1.87 -13.79
N ALA A 240 1.90 -1.21 -14.20
CA ALA A 240 3.25 -1.69 -13.94
C ALA A 240 3.57 -1.52 -12.45
N PHE A 241 4.24 -2.52 -11.87
CA PHE A 241 4.80 -2.40 -10.52
C PHE A 241 6.05 -1.53 -10.54
N ASP A 242 6.86 -1.64 -11.60
CA ASP A 242 8.00 -0.78 -11.83
C ASP A 242 8.33 -0.69 -13.33
N THR A 243 9.04 0.35 -13.74
CA THR A 243 9.54 0.57 -15.09
C THR A 243 10.96 1.13 -15.05
N VAL A 244 11.88 0.44 -15.72
CA VAL A 244 13.31 0.78 -15.70
C VAL A 244 13.81 1.07 -17.10
N GLY A 245 14.64 2.11 -17.22
CA GLY A 245 15.35 2.46 -18.46
C GLY A 245 16.56 1.54 -18.67
N VAL A 246 16.48 0.66 -19.64
CA VAL A 246 17.49 -0.35 -19.98
C VAL A 246 18.30 0.10 -21.20
N GLY A 247 19.60 0.31 -21.00
CA GLY A 247 20.54 0.84 -21.99
C GLY A 247 21.56 -0.20 -22.44
N SER A 248 22.84 0.05 -22.14
CA SER A 248 23.95 -0.81 -22.56
C SER A 248 24.43 -1.79 -21.49
N GLY A 249 24.29 -3.09 -21.78
CA GLY A 249 25.17 -4.20 -21.40
C GLY A 249 25.31 -4.52 -19.90
N SER A 250 24.34 -4.10 -19.08
CA SER A 250 24.45 -4.15 -17.63
C SER A 250 23.37 -5.02 -16.98
N THR A 251 23.48 -5.19 -15.67
CA THR A 251 22.42 -5.71 -14.80
C THR A 251 21.48 -4.58 -14.41
N TYR A 252 20.18 -4.85 -14.46
CA TYR A 252 19.11 -3.91 -14.14
C TYR A 252 18.23 -4.48 -13.03
N THR A 253 17.64 -3.59 -12.23
CA THR A 253 16.85 -3.96 -11.05
C THR A 253 15.49 -3.27 -11.09
N TRP A 254 14.42 -4.04 -10.91
CA TRP A 254 13.06 -3.56 -10.74
C TRP A 254 12.59 -3.79 -9.30
N ASP A 255 11.99 -2.79 -8.68
CA ASP A 255 11.34 -2.91 -7.37
C ASP A 255 9.97 -3.58 -7.54
N VAL A 256 9.88 -4.83 -7.10
CA VAL A 256 8.65 -5.64 -7.12
C VAL A 256 8.18 -5.95 -5.70
N THR A 257 8.58 -5.14 -4.70
CA THR A 257 8.27 -5.35 -3.28
C THR A 257 6.79 -5.52 -3.03
N GLY A 258 5.96 -4.62 -3.56
CA GLY A 258 4.50 -4.68 -3.39
C GLY A 258 3.86 -5.93 -4.01
N LEU A 259 4.44 -6.45 -5.10
CA LEU A 259 3.96 -7.66 -5.77
C LEU A 259 4.28 -8.91 -4.95
N VAL A 260 5.53 -9.07 -4.56
CA VAL A 260 6.01 -10.23 -3.78
C VAL A 260 5.38 -10.24 -2.39
N GLU A 261 5.24 -9.09 -1.72
CA GLU A 261 4.53 -9.00 -0.45
C GLU A 261 3.04 -9.39 -0.61
N GLY A 262 2.39 -8.96 -1.70
CA GLY A 262 1.02 -9.35 -2.02
C GLY A 262 0.86 -10.86 -2.21
N TRP A 263 1.81 -11.51 -2.89
CA TRP A 263 1.86 -12.98 -3.02
C TRP A 263 2.06 -13.67 -1.68
N HIS A 264 3.05 -13.22 -0.91
CA HIS A 264 3.40 -13.82 0.37
C HIS A 264 2.25 -13.75 1.39
N LYS A 265 1.53 -12.62 1.42
CA LYS A 265 0.36 -12.43 2.30
C LYS A 265 -0.94 -13.04 1.74
N GLY A 266 -0.90 -13.69 0.58
CA GLY A 266 -2.08 -14.25 -0.07
C GLY A 266 -3.11 -13.23 -0.56
N ARG A 267 -2.76 -11.93 -0.61
CA ARG A 267 -3.62 -10.87 -1.15
C ARG A 267 -3.70 -10.92 -2.68
N LEU A 268 -2.63 -11.42 -3.30
CA LEU A 268 -2.50 -11.58 -4.73
C LEU A 268 -2.14 -13.04 -5.01
N ALA A 269 -2.82 -13.70 -5.95
CA ALA A 269 -2.36 -14.98 -6.47
C ALA A 269 -1.01 -14.82 -7.18
N ASN A 270 -0.08 -15.73 -6.90
CA ASN A 270 1.22 -15.78 -7.55
C ASN A 270 1.13 -16.56 -8.87
N TYR A 271 0.98 -15.82 -9.96
CA TYR A 271 1.09 -16.34 -11.32
C TYR A 271 2.32 -15.77 -12.03
N GLY A 272 3.27 -15.17 -11.29
CA GLY A 272 4.44 -14.56 -11.89
C GLY A 272 4.21 -13.17 -12.48
N MET A 273 5.15 -12.79 -13.35
CA MET A 273 5.39 -11.46 -13.87
C MET A 273 5.45 -11.49 -15.40
N LEU A 274 5.03 -10.40 -16.01
CA LEU A 274 5.21 -10.11 -17.42
C LEU A 274 6.17 -8.94 -17.58
N LEU A 275 7.14 -9.10 -18.47
CA LEU A 275 8.03 -8.03 -18.92
C LEU A 275 7.66 -7.59 -20.32
N ARG A 276 7.57 -6.29 -20.51
CA ARG A 276 7.35 -5.71 -21.83
C ARG A 276 8.05 -4.38 -21.99
N LEU A 277 8.27 -4.02 -23.25
CA LEU A 277 8.66 -2.67 -23.61
C LEU A 277 7.45 -1.74 -23.55
N VAL A 278 7.68 -0.53 -23.06
CA VAL A 278 6.67 0.53 -23.02
C VAL A 278 6.70 1.36 -24.31
N THR A 279 7.88 1.52 -24.89
CA THR A 279 8.06 2.35 -26.09
C THR A 279 7.95 1.51 -27.37
N PRO A 280 7.11 1.92 -28.35
CA PRO A 280 6.96 1.26 -29.63
C PRO A 280 8.28 1.09 -30.40
N ASN A 281 8.35 0.06 -31.25
CA ASN A 281 9.46 -0.21 -32.18
C ASN A 281 10.84 -0.38 -31.52
N GLN A 282 10.88 -0.76 -30.25
CA GLN A 282 12.11 -1.12 -29.55
C GLN A 282 12.19 -2.64 -29.35
N SER A 283 13.42 -3.14 -29.16
CA SER A 283 13.68 -4.51 -28.73
C SER A 283 14.83 -4.56 -27.73
N VAL A 284 14.77 -5.50 -26.79
CA VAL A 284 15.84 -5.81 -25.84
C VAL A 284 15.81 -7.29 -25.50
N SER A 285 16.96 -7.89 -25.19
CA SER A 285 17.03 -9.27 -24.70
C SER A 285 17.67 -9.29 -23.33
N PHE A 286 17.20 -10.19 -22.47
CA PHE A 286 17.82 -10.53 -21.19
C PHE A 286 18.23 -11.99 -21.20
N TYR A 287 19.22 -12.36 -20.40
CA TYR A 287 19.51 -13.76 -20.18
C TYR A 287 18.35 -14.45 -19.46
N SER A 288 18.02 -15.67 -19.88
CA SER A 288 17.07 -16.55 -19.19
C SER A 288 17.74 -17.39 -18.11
N ARG A 289 16.95 -18.24 -17.45
CA ARG A 289 17.38 -19.22 -16.48
C ARG A 289 18.31 -20.28 -17.09
N ASP A 290 18.19 -20.55 -18.38
CA ASP A 290 19.04 -21.52 -19.07
C ASP A 290 20.42 -20.96 -19.44
N ALA A 291 20.63 -19.65 -19.25
CA ALA A 291 21.95 -19.05 -19.38
C ALA A 291 22.93 -19.54 -18.28
N ALA A 292 24.20 -19.18 -18.46
CA ALA A 292 25.24 -19.43 -17.46
C ALA A 292 24.86 -18.84 -16.09
N ALA A 293 25.18 -19.54 -15.00
CA ALA A 293 24.72 -19.21 -13.64
C ALA A 293 24.87 -17.74 -13.23
N LYS A 294 25.98 -17.09 -13.62
CA LYS A 294 26.27 -15.67 -13.33
C LYS A 294 25.33 -14.67 -14.00
N ASN A 295 24.62 -15.07 -15.05
CA ASN A 295 23.77 -14.22 -15.86
C ASN A 295 22.28 -14.45 -15.63
N ARG A 296 21.91 -15.49 -14.88
CA ARG A 296 20.51 -15.91 -14.71
C ARG A 296 19.69 -14.80 -14.03
N PRO A 297 18.39 -14.70 -14.35
CA PRO A 297 17.45 -13.87 -13.59
C PRO A 297 17.49 -14.19 -12.10
N ILE A 298 17.46 -13.15 -11.26
CA ILE A 298 17.42 -13.28 -9.79
C ILE A 298 16.21 -12.51 -9.27
N LEU A 299 15.44 -13.13 -8.37
CA LEU A 299 14.50 -12.42 -7.53
C LEU A 299 15.04 -12.42 -6.10
N ARG A 300 15.55 -11.27 -5.66
CA ARG A 300 16.16 -11.10 -4.33
C ARG A 300 15.15 -10.49 -3.37
N VAL A 301 14.90 -11.15 -2.25
CA VAL A 301 13.95 -10.70 -1.23
C VAL A 301 14.68 -10.44 0.08
N THR A 302 14.45 -9.28 0.67
CA THR A 302 14.82 -8.98 2.05
C THR A 302 13.57 -9.03 2.91
N SER A 303 13.63 -9.78 4.01
CA SER A 303 12.50 -9.97 4.92
C SER A 303 12.92 -9.87 6.38
N ALA A 304 11.99 -9.52 7.26
CA ALA A 304 12.17 -9.52 8.70
C ALA A 304 11.28 -10.58 9.35
N LYS A 305 11.82 -11.31 10.32
CA LYS A 305 11.05 -12.34 11.02
C LYS A 305 10.06 -11.70 12.00
N ALA A 306 8.90 -12.32 12.20
CA ALA A 306 8.03 -11.97 13.31
C ALA A 306 8.74 -12.14 14.66
N CYS A 307 8.38 -11.24 15.58
CA CYS A 307 8.52 -11.41 17.01
C CYS A 307 7.53 -12.49 17.50
#